data_AF-A0A3M6UXI8-F1
#
_entry.id   AF-A0A3M6UXI8-F1
#
_cell.length_a   1.000
_cell.length_b   1.000
_cell.length_c   1.000
_cell.angle_alpha   90.00
_cell.angle_beta   90.00
_cell.angle_gamma   90.00
#
_symmetry.space_group_name_H-M   'P 1'
#
loop_
_entity.id
_entity.type
_entity.pdbx_description
1 polymer ?
#
loop_
_entity_poly.entity_id
_entity_poly.type
_entity_poly.pdbx_seq_one_letter_code
_entity_poly.pdbx_strand_id
1 'polypeptide(L)'
;MQIYVDGNEETDIIDYKKVDQSRVFTRLIAIAVESSGVPYITGSFSDGKVTNSSWKCTSGAELDWKRPEFNHSLWKRAVELNCGRERDRGYQINEIQRHGAKWITSADDGQQNMYCKLNRFV
;
A
#
# COMPACT_ATOMS: atom_id res chain seq x y z
N MET A 1 -6.86 -1.09 8.40
CA MET A 1 -5.80 -0.51 7.56
C MET A 1 -5.49 0.86 8.11
N GLN A 2 -4.21 1.19 8.24
CA GLN A 2 -3.73 2.52 8.60
C GLN A 2 -2.79 3.00 7.50
N ILE A 3 -2.86 4.27 7.14
CA ILE A 3 -1.95 4.88 6.19
C ILE A 3 -1.23 6.01 6.91
N TYR A 4 0.06 6.10 6.63
CA TYR A 4 0.94 7.11 7.16
C TYR A 4 1.57 7.88 6.02
N VAL A 5 1.59 9.19 6.16
CA VAL A 5 2.14 10.12 5.20
C VAL A 5 3.25 10.89 5.90
N ASP A 6 4.48 10.68 5.42
CA ASP A 6 5.70 11.19 6.07
C ASP A 6 5.76 10.89 7.59
N GLY A 7 5.19 9.75 8.02
CA GLY A 7 5.17 9.31 9.41
C GLY A 7 3.97 9.79 10.24
N ASN A 8 3.13 10.68 9.71
CA ASN A 8 1.88 11.09 10.35
C ASN A 8 0.75 10.17 9.91
N GLU A 9 -0.11 9.74 10.85
CA GLU A 9 -1.26 8.91 10.52
C GLU A 9 -2.34 9.75 9.82
N GLU A 10 -2.80 9.25 8.68
CA GLU A 10 -3.93 9.81 7.96
C GLU A 10 -5.20 9.08 8.43
N THR A 11 -6.07 9.78 9.16
CA THR A 11 -7.27 9.20 9.78
C THR A 11 -8.52 9.32 8.91
N ASP A 12 -8.47 10.11 7.82
CA ASP A 12 -9.62 10.40 6.95
C ASP A 12 -9.76 9.46 5.75
N ILE A 13 -9.10 8.30 5.77
CA ILE A 13 -9.17 7.31 4.68
C ILE A 13 -10.42 6.45 4.86
N ILE A 14 -11.51 6.95 4.30
CA ILE A 14 -12.82 6.29 4.31
C ILE A 14 -12.94 5.35 3.09
N ASP A 15 -13.19 4.08 3.41
CA ASP A 15 -13.82 3.03 2.61
C ASP A 15 -14.44 3.51 1.28
N TYR A 16 -13.79 3.18 0.16
CA TYR A 16 -14.13 3.25 -1.30
C TYR A 16 -15.04 4.37 -1.87
N LYS A 17 -15.53 5.35 -1.11
CA LYS A 17 -16.54 6.33 -1.55
C LYS A 17 -16.18 7.81 -1.38
N LYS A 18 -15.00 8.15 -0.85
CA LYS A 18 -14.57 9.54 -0.78
C LYS A 18 -13.14 9.68 -1.29
N VAL A 19 -13.01 10.33 -2.44
CA VAL A 19 -11.71 10.76 -2.98
C VAL A 19 -11.29 11.98 -2.17
N ASP A 20 -10.34 11.80 -1.26
CA ASP A 20 -9.68 12.93 -0.62
C ASP A 20 -8.41 13.30 -1.42
N GLN A 21 -8.35 14.55 -1.87
CA GLN A 21 -7.21 15.10 -2.60
C GLN A 21 -6.39 15.97 -1.64
N SER A 22 -5.68 15.32 -0.72
CA SER A 22 -4.70 16.03 0.10
C SER A 22 -3.42 16.29 -0.71
N ARG A 23 -3.16 17.56 -1.05
CA ARG A 23 -1.91 18.00 -1.71
C ARG A 23 -0.79 18.11 -0.68
N VAL A 24 -0.33 16.98 -0.17
CA VAL A 24 0.88 16.93 0.66
C VAL A 24 2.05 16.54 -0.23
N PHE A 25 3.08 17.39 -0.30
CA PHE A 25 4.35 17.09 -0.97
C PHE A 25 5.11 16.05 -0.16
N THR A 26 4.74 14.80 -0.37
CA THR A 26 5.11 13.72 0.54
C THR A 26 6.24 12.91 -0.01
N ARG A 27 7.25 12.69 0.82
CA ARG A 27 8.43 11.92 0.41
C ARG A 27 8.18 10.44 0.56
N LEU A 28 7.34 10.06 1.53
CA LEU A 28 7.07 8.69 1.90
C LEU A 28 5.57 8.44 2.08
N ILE A 29 5.08 7.35 1.50
CA ILE A 29 3.84 6.70 1.93
C ILE A 29 4.21 5.42 2.70
N ALA A 30 3.56 5.20 3.83
CA ALA A 30 3.61 3.97 4.61
C ALA A 30 2.19 3.43 4.81
N ILE A 31 1.96 2.13 4.69
CA ILE A 31 0.65 1.49 4.84
C ILE A 31 0.79 0.29 5.76
N ALA A 32 -0.08 0.18 6.76
CA ALA A 32 -0.21 -0.98 7.63
C ALA A 32 -1.57 -1.66 7.39
N VAL A 33 -1.53 -2.97 7.16
CA VAL A 33 -2.72 -3.80 7.02
C VAL A 33 -2.59 -4.97 7.97
N GLU A 34 -3.58 -5.10 8.85
CA GLU A 34 -3.80 -6.28 9.67
C GLU A 34 -5.07 -6.96 9.14
N SER A 35 -4.99 -8.27 8.90
CA SER A 35 -6.06 -9.09 8.33
C SER A 35 -6.05 -10.47 8.96
N SER A 36 -7.20 -11.13 9.05
CA SER A 36 -7.26 -12.54 9.49
C SER A 36 -6.71 -13.52 8.45
N GLY A 37 -6.58 -13.09 7.19
CA GLY A 37 -6.00 -13.83 6.07
C GLY A 37 -4.78 -13.11 5.46
N VAL A 38 -4.39 -13.50 4.25
CA VAL A 38 -3.29 -12.83 3.52
C VAL A 38 -3.70 -11.38 3.20
N PRO A 39 -3.01 -10.37 3.72
CA PRO A 39 -3.32 -8.98 3.44
C PRO A 39 -2.91 -8.59 2.01
N TYR A 40 -3.74 -7.83 1.32
CA TYR A 40 -3.43 -7.27 0.00
C TYR A 40 -4.08 -5.88 -0.16
N ILE A 41 -3.44 -5.01 -0.94
CA ILE A 41 -3.92 -3.64 -1.20
C ILE A 41 -3.86 -3.32 -2.68
N THR A 42 -4.75 -2.43 -3.13
CA THR A 42 -4.64 -1.74 -4.42
C THR A 42 -5.00 -0.28 -4.22
N GLY A 43 -4.32 0.62 -4.93
CA GLY A 43 -4.55 2.05 -4.79
C GLY A 43 -3.88 2.86 -5.90
N SER A 44 -4.50 3.98 -6.20
CA SER A 44 -3.92 5.06 -7.01
C SER A 44 -3.89 6.32 -6.16
N PHE A 45 -2.83 7.10 -6.31
CA PHE A 45 -2.61 8.32 -5.55
C PHE A 45 -2.73 9.54 -6.48
N SER A 46 -3.05 10.70 -5.91
CA SER A 46 -3.29 11.96 -6.65
C SER A 46 -2.07 12.46 -7.43
N ASP A 47 -0.87 12.01 -7.06
CA ASP A 47 0.40 12.29 -7.74
C ASP A 47 0.72 11.29 -8.87
N GLY A 48 -0.21 10.41 -9.22
CA GLY A 48 -0.05 9.41 -10.28
C GLY A 48 0.75 8.18 -9.86
N LYS A 49 1.22 8.09 -8.62
CA LYS A 49 1.78 6.85 -8.08
C LYS A 49 0.66 5.83 -7.93
N VAL A 50 1.00 4.56 -8.09
CA VAL A 50 0.07 3.45 -7.94
C VAL A 50 0.71 2.32 -7.15
N THR A 51 -0.10 1.44 -6.58
CA THR A 51 0.38 0.19 -5.99
C THR A 51 0.86 -0.75 -7.10
N ASN A 52 2.10 -1.21 -7.00
CA ASN A 52 2.74 -2.16 -7.91
C ASN A 52 4.04 -2.69 -7.26
N SER A 53 4.84 -3.46 -7.99
CA SER A 53 6.11 -4.05 -7.53
C SER A 53 7.23 -3.04 -7.22
N SER A 54 7.03 -1.73 -7.45
CA SER A 54 7.96 -0.69 -6.98
C SER A 54 7.86 -0.46 -5.48
N TRP A 55 6.75 -0.86 -4.86
CA TRP A 55 6.58 -0.82 -3.42
C TRP A 55 7.47 -1.86 -2.76
N LYS A 56 7.88 -1.58 -1.52
CA LYS A 56 8.55 -2.55 -0.67
C LYS A 56 7.66 -2.89 0.49
N CYS A 57 7.50 -4.18 0.76
CA CYS A 57 6.62 -4.66 1.81
C CYS A 57 7.32 -5.72 2.66
N THR A 58 6.89 -5.82 3.90
CA THR A 58 7.30 -6.83 4.88
C THR A 58 6.07 -7.26 5.67
N SER A 59 6.11 -8.45 6.25
CA SER A 59 5.10 -8.88 7.22
C SER A 59 5.45 -8.59 8.67
N GLY A 60 6.71 -8.23 8.95
CA GLY A 60 7.18 -7.83 10.29
C GLY A 60 7.41 -6.33 10.36
N ALA A 61 6.76 -5.64 11.30
CA ALA A 61 7.05 -4.23 11.56
C ALA A 61 8.23 -4.07 12.51
N GLU A 62 9.20 -3.25 12.12
CA GLU A 62 10.24 -2.74 13.01
C GLU A 62 9.76 -1.47 13.72
N LEU A 63 10.39 -1.12 14.85
CA LEU A 63 10.09 0.14 15.54
C LEU A 63 10.32 1.32 14.58
N ASP A 64 9.40 2.30 14.62
CA ASP A 64 9.47 3.52 13.80
C ASP A 64 9.49 3.31 12.27
N TRP A 65 9.12 2.11 11.77
CA TRP A 65 9.12 1.79 10.33
C TRP A 65 8.41 2.83 9.45
N LYS A 66 7.34 3.45 9.97
CA LYS A 66 6.52 4.47 9.30
C LYS A 66 7.21 5.82 9.06
N ARG A 67 8.35 6.09 9.70
CA ARG A 67 9.08 7.37 9.55
C ARG A 67 9.78 7.49 8.18
N PRO A 68 9.91 8.70 7.61
CA PRO A 68 10.66 8.96 6.39
C PRO A 68 12.10 8.43 6.43
N GLU A 69 12.78 8.67 7.56
CA GLU A 69 14.20 8.31 7.76
C GLU A 69 14.43 6.81 7.93
N PHE A 70 13.37 6.01 8.09
CA PHE A 70 13.51 4.58 8.28
C PHE A 70 13.96 3.90 6.98
N ASN A 71 15.16 3.30 7.04
CA ASN A 71 15.78 2.57 5.94
C ASN A 71 15.10 1.21 5.73
N HIS A 72 14.19 1.17 4.75
CA HIS A 72 13.49 -0.04 4.31
C HIS A 72 14.15 -0.65 3.06
N SER A 73 15.44 -0.40 2.83
CA SER A 73 16.15 -0.93 1.65
C SER A 73 16.17 -2.45 1.60
N LEU A 74 16.21 -3.11 2.76
CA LEU A 74 16.22 -4.56 2.93
C LEU A 74 14.84 -5.22 2.74
N TRP A 75 13.76 -4.44 2.78
CA TRP A 75 12.43 -4.96 2.53
C TRP A 75 12.33 -5.45 1.08
N LYS A 76 11.69 -6.60 0.89
CA LYS A 76 11.47 -7.17 -0.43
C LYS A 76 10.50 -6.30 -1.22
N ARG A 77 10.63 -6.34 -2.55
CA ARG A 77 9.63 -5.74 -3.44
C ARG A 77 8.29 -6.44 -3.24
N ALA A 78 7.22 -5.67 -3.34
CA ALA A 78 5.87 -6.20 -3.22
C ALA A 78 5.58 -7.19 -4.36
N VAL A 79 4.82 -8.24 -4.04
CA VAL A 79 4.35 -9.22 -5.01
C VAL A 79 3.10 -8.67 -5.66
N GLU A 80 3.15 -8.43 -6.98
CA GLU A 80 1.96 -8.13 -7.76
C GLU A 80 1.12 -9.39 -7.90
N LEU A 81 -0.10 -9.32 -7.40
CA LEU A 81 -1.05 -10.41 -7.51
C LEU A 81 -1.78 -10.31 -8.85
N ASN A 82 -1.82 -11.42 -9.57
CA ASN A 82 -2.65 -11.58 -10.77
C ASN A 82 -4.16 -11.68 -10.43
N CYS A 83 -4.62 -11.18 -9.29
CA CYS A 83 -6.03 -11.21 -8.92
C CYS A 83 -6.85 -10.19 -9.73
N GLY A 84 -7.24 -10.63 -10.92
CA GLY A 84 -8.65 -10.70 -11.31
C GLY A 84 -9.14 -12.15 -11.21
N ARG A 85 -8.84 -12.87 -10.12
CA ARG A 85 -9.28 -14.27 -9.96
C ARG A 85 -10.80 -14.28 -9.76
N GLU A 86 -11.46 -15.13 -10.52
CA GLU A 86 -12.92 -15.29 -10.67
C GLU A 86 -13.74 -15.43 -9.38
N ARG A 87 -13.13 -15.50 -8.19
CA ARG A 87 -13.84 -15.51 -6.89
C ARG A 87 -14.19 -14.11 -6.37
N ASP A 88 -13.58 -13.04 -6.91
CA ASP A 88 -13.75 -11.66 -6.44
C ASP A 88 -14.33 -10.74 -7.52
N ARG A 89 -15.43 -11.15 -8.17
CA ARG A 89 -16.18 -10.28 -9.11
C ARG A 89 -16.65 -8.94 -8.50
N GLY A 90 -16.56 -8.77 -7.18
CA GLY A 90 -16.92 -7.53 -6.48
C GLY A 90 -15.81 -6.49 -6.33
N TYR A 91 -14.54 -6.83 -6.57
CA TYR A 91 -13.39 -5.95 -6.26
C TYR A 91 -12.68 -5.38 -7.51
N GLN A 92 -13.36 -5.40 -8.67
CA GLN A 92 -12.94 -4.60 -9.82
C GLN A 92 -13.24 -3.13 -9.55
N ILE A 93 -12.31 -2.44 -8.87
CA ILE A 93 -12.32 -0.98 -8.84
C ILE A 93 -11.76 -0.52 -10.19
N ASN A 94 -12.62 -0.58 -11.22
CA ASN A 94 -12.27 -0.35 -12.62
C ASN A 94 -11.54 1.00 -12.83
N GLU A 95 -11.85 2.02 -12.03
CA GLU A 95 -11.20 3.32 -12.12
C GLU A 95 -9.74 3.28 -11.63
N ILE A 96 -9.45 2.59 -10.52
CA ILE A 96 -8.08 2.51 -9.97
C ILE A 96 -7.17 1.66 -10.86
N GLN A 97 -7.69 0.54 -11.38
CA GLN A 97 -6.93 -0.34 -12.26
C GLN A 97 -6.65 0.27 -13.64
N ARG A 98 -7.51 1.18 -14.12
CA ARG A 98 -7.26 1.96 -15.37
C ARG A 98 -6.01 2.82 -15.29
N HIS A 99 -5.60 3.24 -14.10
CA HIS A 99 -4.36 3.98 -13.87
C HIS A 99 -3.12 3.08 -13.75
N GLY A 100 -3.26 1.76 -14.00
CA GLY A 100 -2.15 0.81 -13.95
C GLY A 100 -1.85 0.25 -12.56
N ALA A 101 -2.70 0.56 -11.56
CA ALA A 101 -2.59 0.00 -10.23
C ALA A 101 -2.78 -1.52 -10.23
N LYS A 102 -1.98 -2.18 -9.41
CA LYS A 102 -1.97 -3.63 -9.18
C LYS A 102 -2.31 -3.90 -7.74
N TRP A 103 -3.02 -5.00 -7.53
CA TRP A 103 -3.09 -5.61 -6.22
C TRP A 103 -1.71 -6.09 -5.82
N ILE A 104 -1.27 -5.71 -4.62
CA ILE A 104 0.03 -6.10 -4.09
C ILE A 104 -0.09 -6.73 -2.70
N THR A 105 0.84 -7.63 -2.39
CA THR A 105 1.02 -8.22 -1.06
C THR A 105 2.51 -8.29 -0.69
N SER A 106 2.81 -8.68 0.55
CA SER A 106 4.18 -8.97 0.97
C SER A 106 4.72 -10.23 0.30
N ALA A 107 6.02 -10.28 0.06
CA ALA A 107 6.73 -11.48 -0.40
C ALA A 107 7.09 -12.43 0.77
N ASP A 108 6.64 -12.11 1.98
CA ASP A 108 6.85 -12.94 3.16
C ASP A 108 5.65 -13.88 3.34
N ASP A 109 5.93 -15.15 3.60
CA ASP A 109 4.90 -16.21 3.59
C ASP A 109 3.97 -16.14 4.81
N GLY A 110 2.66 -16.24 4.56
CA GLY A 110 1.68 -16.73 5.53
C GLY A 110 1.37 -15.84 6.72
N GLN A 111 1.66 -14.53 6.68
CA GLN A 111 1.43 -13.63 7.80
C GLN A 111 0.18 -12.76 7.63
N GLN A 112 -0.44 -12.45 8.77
CA GLN A 112 -1.67 -11.66 8.92
C GLN A 112 -1.44 -10.14 8.83
N ASN A 113 -0.17 -9.73 8.85
CA ASN A 113 0.22 -8.34 8.85
C ASN A 113 1.02 -8.02 7.58
N MET A 114 0.83 -6.81 7.08
CA MET A 114 1.61 -6.27 5.98
C MET A 114 1.89 -4.79 6.19
N TYR A 115 3.16 -4.45 6.08
CA TYR A 115 3.67 -3.10 6.17
C TYR A 115 4.35 -2.77 4.85
N CYS A 116 3.89 -1.73 4.19
CA CYS A 116 4.37 -1.35 2.86
C CYS A 116 4.87 0.10 2.86
N LYS A 117 5.95 0.36 2.13
CA LYS A 117 6.54 1.69 1.95
C LYS A 117 6.81 2.00 0.49
N LEU A 118 6.59 3.26 0.13
CA LEU A 118 6.96 3.84 -1.16
C LEU A 118 7.62 5.20 -0.96
N ASN A 119 8.87 5.33 -1.41
CA ASN A 119 9.51 6.62 -1.61
C ASN A 119 9.00 7.27 -2.90
N ARG A 120 8.44 8.48 -2.80
CA ARG A 120 7.83 9.18 -3.94
C ARG A 120 8.86 9.92 -4.80
N PHE A 121 9.92 10.43 -4.19
CA PHE A 121 11.06 11.07 -4.86
C PHE A 121 12.28 10.17 -4.73
N VAL A 122 12.70 9.58 -5.85
CA VAL A 122 13.96 8.87 -6.02
C VAL A 122 14.66 9.50 -7.21
#